data_AF-A0A7C2J5I7-F1
#
_entry.id   AF-A0A7C2J5I7-F1
#
_cell.length_a   1.000
_cell.length_b   1.000
_cell.length_c   1.000
_cell.angle_alpha   90.00
_cell.angle_beta   90.00
_cell.angle_gamma   90.00
#
_symmetry.space_group_name_H-M   'P 1'
#
loop_
_entity.id
_entity.type
_entity.pdbx_description
1 polymer ?
#
loop_
_entity_poly.entity_id
_entity_poly.type
_entity_poly.pdbx_seq_one_letter_code
_entity_poly.pdbx_strand_id
1 'polypeptide(L)'
;MNPDTAPEGAPRPPLALGCGAAALGLAVLALFGVCTVQYLESGANTGKVTLLPFEEYGVGAFEYQPERHFYLVRLDSRTFIALSDLDAANRAALGRRCRVAPIASDDPSLPTLLEQFRSRINPTLAGSTLLLRDDCFGAVYDASGIRLDRDGRNLDRHPVTIDAQGRVVVDVSRRSCSERSGSELFVPVPCRE
;
A
#
# COMPACT_ATOMS: atom_id res chain seq x y z
N MET A 1 90.64 -30.63 15.03
CA MET A 1 89.17 -30.59 14.92
C MET A 1 88.67 -29.35 15.65
N ASN A 2 88.07 -28.41 14.92
CA ASN A 2 87.23 -27.34 15.46
C ASN A 2 85.96 -27.36 14.59
N PRO A 3 84.77 -27.62 15.13
CA PRO A 3 83.54 -27.25 14.45
C PRO A 3 83.25 -25.77 14.72
N ASP A 4 82.62 -25.10 13.76
CA ASP A 4 81.65 -24.00 13.93
C ASP A 4 81.76 -22.99 12.77
N THR A 5 81.15 -23.38 11.66
CA THR A 5 80.71 -22.48 10.61
C THR A 5 79.18 -22.56 10.52
N ALA A 6 78.50 -21.52 10.99
CA ALA A 6 77.25 -21.04 10.41
C ALA A 6 76.97 -19.64 10.99
N PRO A 7 76.83 -18.62 10.14
CA PRO A 7 75.47 -18.13 9.98
C PRO A 7 75.18 -17.65 8.56
N GLU A 8 73.95 -17.86 8.08
CA GLU A 8 73.19 -16.81 7.40
C GLU A 8 71.74 -17.26 7.21
N GLY A 9 70.83 -16.52 7.83
CA GLY A 9 69.40 -16.79 7.80
C GLY A 9 68.83 -16.56 6.40
N ALA A 10 68.09 -17.55 5.91
CA ALA A 10 67.31 -17.43 4.69
C ALA A 10 66.30 -16.25 4.79
N PRO A 11 66.19 -15.39 3.76
CA PRO A 11 65.21 -14.32 3.75
C PRO A 11 63.79 -14.91 3.62
N ARG A 12 62.91 -14.59 4.57
CA ARG A 12 61.49 -14.98 4.50
C ARG A 12 60.81 -14.21 3.35
N PRO A 13 60.01 -14.87 2.49
CA PRO A 13 59.37 -14.20 1.36
C PRO A 13 58.27 -13.22 1.85
N PRO A 14 57.96 -12.16 1.08
CA PRO A 14 57.10 -11.08 1.54
C PRO A 14 55.62 -11.47 1.57
N LEU A 15 54.94 -11.11 2.66
CA LEU A 15 53.51 -11.25 2.94
C LEU A 15 52.57 -10.41 2.01
N ALA A 16 53.01 -10.00 0.82
CA ALA A 16 52.24 -9.09 -0.04
C ALA A 16 50.99 -9.75 -0.67
N LEU A 17 51.02 -11.07 -0.92
CA LEU A 17 49.87 -11.80 -1.49
C LEU A 17 48.70 -11.96 -0.51
N GLY A 18 48.97 -11.97 0.80
CA GLY A 18 47.93 -12.20 1.82
C GLY A 18 46.95 -11.02 1.95
N CYS A 19 47.45 -9.78 1.93
CA CYS A 19 46.59 -8.59 2.05
C CYS A 19 45.77 -8.33 0.78
N GLY A 20 46.35 -8.56 -0.41
CA GLY A 20 45.62 -8.41 -1.68
C GLY A 20 44.47 -9.42 -1.80
N ALA A 21 44.72 -10.68 -1.45
CA ALA A 21 43.70 -11.72 -1.45
C ALA A 21 42.60 -11.47 -0.41
N ALA A 22 42.96 -10.98 0.79
CA ALA A 22 41.99 -10.64 1.83
C ALA A 22 41.08 -9.46 1.44
N ALA A 23 41.66 -8.41 0.85
CA ALA A 23 40.90 -7.24 0.39
C ALA A 23 39.95 -7.63 -0.77
N LEU A 24 40.40 -8.47 -1.69
CA LEU A 24 39.58 -8.95 -2.80
C LEU A 24 38.45 -9.88 -2.31
N GLY A 25 38.73 -10.74 -1.33
CA GLY A 25 37.72 -11.57 -0.68
C GLY A 25 36.64 -10.75 0.05
N LEU A 26 37.04 -9.68 0.76
CA LEU A 26 36.12 -8.75 1.39
C LEU A 26 35.26 -7.99 0.38
N ALA A 27 35.86 -7.53 -0.74
CA ALA A 27 35.13 -6.85 -1.79
C ALA A 27 34.09 -7.78 -2.45
N VAL A 28 34.45 -9.04 -2.71
CA VAL A 28 33.52 -10.04 -3.26
C VAL A 28 32.40 -10.35 -2.27
N LEU A 29 32.69 -10.51 -0.98
CA LEU A 29 31.67 -10.72 0.06
C LEU A 29 30.73 -9.52 0.19
N ALA A 30 31.26 -8.30 0.14
CA ALA A 30 30.46 -7.08 0.18
C ALA A 30 29.56 -6.98 -1.06
N LEU A 31 30.09 -7.25 -2.26
CA LEU A 31 29.33 -7.26 -3.50
C LEU A 31 28.23 -8.33 -3.46
N PHE A 32 28.56 -9.53 -2.99
CA PHE A 32 27.59 -10.62 -2.85
C PHE A 32 26.50 -10.26 -1.85
N GLY A 33 26.86 -9.64 -0.72
CA GLY A 33 25.91 -9.13 0.27
C GLY A 33 24.96 -8.09 -0.33
N VAL A 34 25.47 -7.09 -1.04
CA VAL A 34 24.66 -6.07 -1.72
C VAL A 34 23.73 -6.69 -2.76
N CYS A 35 24.25 -7.58 -3.61
CA CYS A 35 23.43 -8.28 -4.61
C CYS A 35 22.35 -9.16 -3.96
N THR A 36 22.65 -9.81 -2.83
CA THR A 36 21.68 -10.65 -2.12
C THR A 36 20.59 -9.81 -1.46
N VAL A 37 20.92 -8.68 -0.85
CA VAL A 37 19.93 -7.73 -0.31
C VAL A 37 19.03 -7.21 -1.43
N GLN A 38 19.62 -6.73 -2.52
CA GLN A 38 18.88 -6.26 -3.71
C GLN A 38 18.03 -7.36 -4.35
N TYR A 39 18.50 -8.61 -4.38
CA TYR A 39 17.74 -9.75 -4.91
C TYR A 39 16.58 -10.15 -4.00
N LEU A 40 16.78 -10.16 -2.68
CA LEU A 40 15.71 -10.38 -1.71
C LEU A 40 14.68 -9.25 -1.74
N GLU A 41 15.11 -8.02 -2.02
CA GLU A 41 14.23 -6.87 -2.28
C GLU A 41 13.55 -6.95 -3.66
N SER A 42 14.20 -7.51 -4.68
CA SER A 42 13.67 -7.61 -6.06
C SER A 42 12.73 -8.79 -6.28
N GLY A 43 12.86 -9.88 -5.50
CA GLY A 43 11.91 -11.01 -5.52
C GLY A 43 10.53 -10.68 -4.92
N ALA A 44 10.40 -9.50 -4.32
CA ALA A 44 9.23 -9.02 -3.62
C ALA A 44 8.28 -8.24 -4.55
N ASN A 45 7.72 -8.89 -5.57
CA ASN A 45 6.43 -8.46 -6.15
C ASN A 45 5.33 -8.67 -5.11
N THR A 46 5.38 -7.91 -4.01
CA THR A 46 4.60 -8.05 -2.78
C THR A 46 3.22 -7.41 -2.88
N GLY A 47 2.76 -7.08 -4.09
CA GLY A 47 1.59 -6.25 -4.29
C GLY A 47 1.72 -4.85 -3.67
N LYS A 48 2.94 -4.40 -3.33
CA LYS A 48 3.17 -3.02 -2.89
C LYS A 48 3.25 -2.10 -4.09
N VAL A 49 2.55 -0.99 -4.01
CA VAL A 49 2.50 0.07 -5.01
C VAL A 49 3.04 1.32 -4.36
N THR A 50 4.20 1.79 -4.82
CA THR A 50 4.79 3.05 -4.39
C THR A 50 4.28 4.16 -5.31
N LEU A 51 3.66 5.17 -4.70
CA LEU A 51 3.08 6.32 -5.37
C LEU A 51 3.97 7.56 -5.15
N LEU A 52 3.42 8.74 -5.45
CA LEU A 52 4.13 10.01 -5.29
C LEU A 52 4.41 10.31 -3.80
N PRO A 53 5.32 11.27 -3.51
CA PRO A 53 5.47 11.84 -2.18
C PRO A 53 4.12 12.28 -1.59
N PHE A 54 3.93 12.11 -0.29
CA PHE A 54 2.66 12.39 0.35
C PHE A 54 2.27 13.88 0.24
N GLU A 55 3.25 14.77 0.07
CA GLU A 55 3.11 16.22 -0.11
C GLU A 55 2.40 16.60 -1.41
N GLU A 56 2.44 15.74 -2.44
CA GLU A 56 1.79 15.99 -3.73
C GLU A 56 0.26 15.85 -3.68
N TYR A 57 -0.26 15.16 -2.64
CA TYR A 57 -1.69 14.93 -2.48
C TYR A 57 -2.33 16.01 -1.59
N GLY A 58 -3.30 16.79 -2.05
CA GLY A 58 -4.02 17.71 -1.16
C GLY A 58 -4.74 17.01 0.01
N VAL A 59 -4.94 17.68 1.15
CA VAL A 59 -5.86 17.15 2.18
C VAL A 59 -7.27 17.11 1.59
N GLY A 60 -7.95 15.97 1.74
CA GLY A 60 -9.22 15.69 1.05
C GLY A 60 -9.06 15.19 -0.38
N ALA A 61 -7.83 14.98 -0.87
CA ALA A 61 -7.60 14.42 -2.20
C ALA A 61 -8.22 13.02 -2.30
N PHE A 62 -8.82 12.76 -3.47
CA PHE A 62 -9.43 11.50 -3.84
C PHE A 62 -8.97 11.16 -5.27
N GLU A 63 -8.04 10.21 -5.39
CA GLU A 63 -7.41 9.87 -6.66
C GLU A 63 -7.62 8.41 -7.02
N TYR A 64 -7.97 8.16 -8.28
CA TYR A 64 -8.12 6.82 -8.80
C TYR A 64 -6.81 6.30 -9.39
N GLN A 65 -6.45 5.06 -9.04
CA GLN A 65 -5.27 4.36 -9.54
C GLN A 65 -5.72 3.25 -10.52
N PRO A 66 -5.82 3.53 -11.83
CA PRO A 66 -6.47 2.65 -12.79
C PRO A 66 -5.73 1.32 -13.00
N GLU A 67 -4.41 1.31 -12.93
CA GLU A 67 -3.58 0.10 -13.15
C GLU A 67 -3.76 -0.97 -12.06
N ARG A 68 -4.32 -0.57 -10.92
CA ARG A 68 -4.44 -1.40 -9.71
C ARG A 68 -5.84 -1.38 -9.11
N HIS A 69 -6.77 -0.64 -9.72
CA HIS A 69 -8.20 -0.64 -9.36
C HIS A 69 -8.49 -0.27 -7.91
N PHE A 70 -7.88 0.80 -7.43
CA PHE A 70 -8.17 1.36 -6.10
C PHE A 70 -8.21 2.88 -6.11
N TYR A 71 -8.86 3.46 -5.11
CA TYR A 71 -8.86 4.89 -4.82
C TYR A 71 -7.91 5.18 -3.66
N LEU A 72 -7.02 6.14 -3.82
CA LEU A 72 -6.25 6.72 -2.72
C LEU A 72 -7.00 7.95 -2.20
N VAL A 73 -7.24 7.99 -0.89
CA VAL A 73 -7.92 9.12 -0.24
C VAL A 73 -7.04 9.64 0.89
N ARG A 74 -6.76 10.95 0.87
CA ARG A 74 -6.04 11.64 1.95
C ARG A 74 -7.06 12.27 2.89
N LEU A 75 -7.26 11.70 4.07
CA LEU A 75 -8.22 12.19 5.05
C LEU A 75 -7.72 13.43 5.79
N ASP A 76 -6.44 13.43 6.15
CA ASP A 76 -5.80 14.54 6.86
C ASP A 76 -4.31 14.67 6.48
N SER A 77 -3.55 15.48 7.23
CA SER A 77 -2.13 15.71 6.98
C SER A 77 -1.25 14.45 6.96
N ARG A 78 -1.66 13.35 7.58
CA ARG A 78 -0.86 12.11 7.68
C ARG A 78 -1.66 10.84 7.41
N THR A 79 -2.99 10.92 7.38
CA THR A 79 -3.85 9.76 7.22
C THR A 79 -4.23 9.57 5.76
N PHE A 80 -3.83 8.43 5.21
CA PHE A 80 -4.28 7.93 3.92
C PHE A 80 -5.11 6.67 4.12
N ILE A 81 -6.10 6.49 3.25
CA ILE A 81 -6.82 5.23 3.06
C ILE A 81 -6.74 4.86 1.59
N ALA A 82 -6.64 3.56 1.32
CA ALA A 82 -6.74 3.02 -0.03
C ALA A 82 -7.96 2.11 -0.09
N LEU A 83 -8.88 2.39 -1.01
CA LEU A 83 -10.17 1.73 -1.16
C LEU A 83 -10.21 0.93 -2.45
N SER A 84 -10.61 -0.34 -2.38
CA SER A 84 -10.92 -1.13 -3.57
C SER A 84 -12.04 -0.45 -4.38
N ASP A 85 -11.89 -0.37 -5.71
CA ASP A 85 -12.96 0.10 -6.59
C ASP A 85 -14.09 -0.93 -6.74
N LEU A 86 -13.85 -2.20 -6.37
CA LEU A 86 -14.84 -3.25 -6.44
C LEU A 86 -15.76 -3.23 -5.22
N ASP A 87 -17.07 -3.35 -5.44
CA ASP A 87 -18.05 -3.52 -4.39
C ASP A 87 -17.82 -4.82 -3.61
N ALA A 88 -17.48 -4.69 -2.33
CA ALA A 88 -17.20 -5.79 -1.42
C ALA A 88 -18.42 -6.70 -1.18
N ALA A 89 -19.65 -6.20 -1.31
CA ALA A 89 -20.86 -7.02 -1.15
C ALA A 89 -21.01 -8.03 -2.29
N ASN A 90 -20.59 -7.65 -3.49
CA ASN A 90 -20.77 -8.43 -4.71
C ASN A 90 -19.47 -9.07 -5.24
N ARG A 91 -18.36 -8.94 -4.51
CA ARG A 91 -17.05 -9.48 -4.89
C ARG A 91 -17.07 -10.99 -5.21
N ALA A 92 -17.83 -11.77 -4.44
CA ALA A 92 -18.00 -13.22 -4.63
C ALA A 92 -19.03 -13.61 -5.70
N ALA A 93 -19.70 -12.63 -6.34
CA ALA A 93 -20.69 -12.92 -7.37
C ALA A 93 -20.00 -13.36 -8.67
N LEU A 94 -20.26 -14.62 -9.07
CA LEU A 94 -19.66 -15.22 -10.27
C LEU A 94 -20.12 -14.58 -11.59
N GLY A 95 -21.25 -13.86 -11.58
CA GLY A 95 -21.88 -13.33 -12.79
C GLY A 95 -21.56 -11.87 -13.13
N ARG A 96 -21.29 -11.01 -12.12
CA ARG A 96 -21.01 -9.58 -12.35
C ARG A 96 -20.21 -8.99 -11.19
N ARG A 97 -19.05 -8.43 -11.51
CA ARG A 97 -18.18 -7.70 -10.58
C ARG A 97 -18.45 -6.21 -10.72
N CYS A 98 -19.10 -5.66 -9.70
CA CYS A 98 -19.59 -4.29 -9.71
C CYS A 98 -18.52 -3.34 -9.23
N ARG A 99 -18.26 -2.30 -10.03
CA ARG A 99 -17.27 -1.29 -9.69
C ARG A 99 -17.99 -0.03 -9.21
N VAL A 100 -17.39 0.57 -8.20
CA VAL A 100 -17.84 1.75 -7.50
C VAL A 100 -17.05 2.91 -8.05
N ALA A 101 -17.74 3.96 -8.47
CA ALA A 101 -17.14 5.17 -9.01
C ALA A 101 -17.73 6.42 -8.35
N PRO A 102 -17.00 7.55 -8.34
CA PRO A 102 -17.55 8.83 -7.94
C PRO A 102 -18.82 9.17 -8.72
N ILE A 103 -19.85 9.62 -8.01
CA ILE A 103 -20.99 10.26 -8.65
C ILE A 103 -20.52 11.60 -9.20
N ALA A 104 -20.81 11.85 -10.48
CA ALA A 104 -20.40 13.09 -11.12
C ALA A 104 -21.04 14.30 -10.42
N SER A 105 -20.29 15.40 -10.33
CA SER A 105 -20.74 16.62 -9.63
C SER A 105 -21.97 17.28 -10.26
N ASP A 106 -22.21 16.99 -11.54
CA ASP A 106 -23.35 17.45 -12.33
C ASP A 106 -24.50 16.42 -12.37
N ASP A 107 -24.38 15.28 -11.69
CA ASP A 107 -25.47 14.30 -11.59
C ASP A 107 -26.67 14.92 -10.84
N PRO A 108 -27.87 14.96 -11.45
CA PRO A 108 -29.04 15.60 -10.87
C PRO A 108 -29.54 14.92 -9.59
N SER A 109 -29.17 13.66 -9.35
CA SER A 109 -29.53 12.93 -8.14
C SER A 109 -28.63 13.25 -6.95
N LEU A 110 -27.43 13.80 -7.18
CA LEU A 110 -26.42 13.99 -6.13
C LEU A 110 -26.90 14.86 -4.95
N PRO A 111 -27.56 16.02 -5.14
CA PRO A 111 -28.04 16.83 -4.02
C PRO A 111 -29.01 16.08 -3.12
N THR A 112 -29.94 15.32 -3.72
CA THR A 112 -30.93 14.52 -2.99
C THR A 112 -30.27 13.40 -2.19
N LEU A 113 -29.26 12.72 -2.76
CA LEU A 113 -28.52 11.67 -2.04
C LEU A 113 -27.71 12.22 -0.88
N LEU A 114 -27.07 13.37 -1.07
CA LEU A 114 -26.29 14.01 -0.01
C LEU A 114 -27.18 14.36 1.17
N GLU A 115 -28.36 14.91 0.93
CA GLU A 115 -29.32 15.19 1.99
C GLU A 115 -29.86 13.90 2.63
N GLN A 116 -30.25 12.92 1.80
CA GLN A 116 -30.77 11.64 2.26
C GLN A 116 -29.79 10.90 3.18
N PHE A 117 -28.50 10.88 2.84
CA PHE A 117 -27.48 10.12 3.56
C PHE A 117 -26.64 10.95 4.52
N ARG A 118 -26.95 12.23 4.71
CA ARG A 118 -26.21 13.17 5.56
C ARG A 118 -25.91 12.61 6.96
N SER A 119 -26.88 11.93 7.59
CA SER A 119 -26.73 11.36 8.94
C SER A 119 -25.94 10.05 8.99
N ARG A 120 -25.71 9.42 7.83
CA ARG A 120 -25.01 8.14 7.70
C ARG A 120 -23.54 8.29 7.29
N ILE A 121 -23.17 9.42 6.70
CA ILE A 121 -21.79 9.74 6.30
C ILE A 121 -20.85 9.63 7.51
N ASN A 122 -19.61 9.19 7.26
CA ASN A 122 -18.56 9.22 8.27
C ASN A 122 -18.47 10.61 8.91
N PRO A 123 -18.56 10.75 10.25
CA PRO A 123 -18.43 12.05 10.91
C PRO A 123 -17.14 12.79 10.58
N THR A 124 -16.05 12.09 10.28
CA THR A 124 -14.78 12.71 9.88
C THR A 124 -14.82 13.33 8.48
N LEU A 125 -15.83 12.99 7.68
CA LEU A 125 -16.10 13.50 6.34
C LEU A 125 -17.40 14.32 6.30
N ALA A 126 -17.88 14.80 7.47
CA ALA A 126 -19.05 15.65 7.52
C ALA A 126 -18.84 16.91 6.64
N GLY A 127 -19.75 17.13 5.69
CA GLY A 127 -19.65 18.22 4.71
C GLY A 127 -18.97 17.84 3.39
N SER A 128 -18.43 16.64 3.25
CA SER A 128 -17.99 16.11 1.96
C SER A 128 -19.18 15.99 1.01
N THR A 129 -19.01 16.44 -0.24
CA THR A 129 -19.97 16.27 -1.33
C THR A 129 -19.66 15.04 -2.18
N LEU A 130 -18.59 14.31 -1.85
CA LEU A 130 -18.15 13.15 -2.61
C LEU A 130 -18.85 11.88 -2.14
N LEU A 131 -19.72 11.38 -3.00
CA LEU A 131 -20.34 10.06 -2.87
C LEU A 131 -19.88 9.16 -4.00
N LEU A 132 -19.81 7.87 -3.71
CA LEU A 132 -19.51 6.83 -4.68
C LEU A 132 -20.76 5.98 -4.90
N ARG A 133 -20.94 5.47 -6.12
CA ARG A 133 -22.04 4.57 -6.47
C ARG A 133 -21.52 3.37 -7.25
N ASP A 134 -22.03 2.18 -6.96
CA ASP A 134 -21.78 1.02 -7.82
C ASP A 134 -22.56 1.12 -9.15
N ASP A 135 -21.98 0.57 -10.21
CA ASP A 135 -22.57 0.54 -11.55
C ASP A 135 -23.68 -0.50 -11.72
N CYS A 136 -23.89 -1.34 -10.72
CA CYS A 136 -24.73 -2.51 -10.81
C CYS A 136 -26.09 -2.38 -10.12
N PHE A 137 -26.08 -2.07 -8.82
CA PHE A 137 -27.25 -2.18 -7.95
C PHE A 137 -27.61 -0.84 -7.27
N GLY A 138 -26.88 0.22 -7.58
CA GLY A 138 -27.02 1.55 -6.99
C GLY A 138 -26.59 1.64 -5.52
N ALA A 139 -25.76 0.73 -5.01
CA ALA A 139 -25.17 0.84 -3.68
C ALA A 139 -24.36 2.13 -3.57
N VAL A 140 -24.54 2.87 -2.48
CA VAL A 140 -23.95 4.20 -2.27
C VAL A 140 -22.97 4.14 -1.12
N TYR A 141 -21.81 4.76 -1.31
CA TYR A 141 -20.74 4.83 -0.33
C TYR A 141 -20.29 6.29 -0.12
N ASP A 142 -19.76 6.61 1.05
CA ASP A 142 -19.00 7.86 1.22
C ASP A 142 -17.55 7.72 0.74
N ALA A 143 -16.82 8.83 0.73
CA ALA A 143 -15.42 8.86 0.34
C ALA A 143 -14.47 8.08 1.29
N SER A 144 -14.94 7.61 2.45
CA SER A 144 -14.19 6.68 3.30
C SER A 144 -14.49 5.21 3.00
N GLY A 145 -15.37 4.94 2.04
CA GLY A 145 -15.80 3.61 1.64
C GLY A 145 -16.89 3.01 2.54
N ILE A 146 -17.51 3.79 3.42
CA ILE A 146 -18.63 3.31 4.24
C ILE A 146 -19.88 3.20 3.38
N ARG A 147 -20.61 2.09 3.52
CA ARG A 147 -21.91 1.90 2.87
C ARG A 147 -23.00 2.76 3.51
N LEU A 148 -23.80 3.44 2.68
CA LEU A 148 -24.81 4.42 3.10
C LEU A 148 -26.26 3.99 2.84
N ASP A 149 -26.53 3.26 1.76
CA ASP A 149 -27.88 2.85 1.36
C ASP A 149 -28.55 1.93 2.41
N ARG A 150 -27.75 1.10 3.07
CA ARG A 150 -28.15 0.15 4.12
C ARG A 150 -26.93 -0.31 4.91
N ASP A 151 -27.19 -1.07 5.97
CA ASP A 151 -26.14 -1.81 6.66
C ASP A 151 -25.61 -2.94 5.77
N GLY A 152 -24.32 -3.24 5.90
CA GLY A 152 -23.64 -4.19 5.05
C GLY A 152 -22.21 -3.79 4.73
N ARG A 153 -21.59 -4.54 3.82
CA ARG A 153 -20.15 -4.43 3.55
C ARG A 153 -19.75 -3.05 3.05
N ASN A 154 -18.71 -2.52 3.67
CA ASN A 154 -17.98 -1.35 3.22
C ASN A 154 -17.03 -1.73 2.09
N LEU A 155 -16.49 -0.75 1.37
CA LEU A 155 -15.38 -1.01 0.46
C LEU A 155 -14.19 -1.58 1.22
N ASP A 156 -13.55 -2.58 0.61
CA ASP A 156 -12.36 -3.19 1.17
C ASP A 156 -11.21 -2.18 1.20
N ARG A 157 -10.43 -2.20 2.28
CA ARG A 157 -9.33 -1.26 2.50
C ARG A 157 -7.98 -1.94 2.36
N HIS A 158 -7.08 -1.30 1.64
CA HIS A 158 -5.68 -1.73 1.54
C HIS A 158 -4.82 -1.00 2.57
N PRO A 159 -3.85 -1.68 3.21
CA PRO A 159 -2.89 -1.01 4.09
C PRO A 159 -2.12 0.07 3.35
N VAL A 160 -1.98 1.23 3.98
CA VAL A 160 -1.20 2.35 3.47
C VAL A 160 -0.13 2.73 4.49
N THR A 161 1.08 2.97 4.01
CA THR A 161 2.22 3.42 4.82
C THR A 161 2.96 4.53 4.09
N ILE A 162 3.68 5.38 4.82
CA ILE A 162 4.62 6.35 4.22
C ILE A 162 6.02 5.76 4.38
N ASP A 163 6.79 5.65 3.30
CA ASP A 163 8.16 5.13 3.35
C ASP A 163 9.17 6.15 3.89
N ALA A 164 10.42 5.73 4.04
CA ALA A 164 11.49 6.59 4.57
C ALA A 164 11.81 7.81 3.67
N GLN A 165 11.34 7.80 2.42
CA GLN A 165 11.50 8.87 1.45
C GLN A 165 10.25 9.77 1.36
N GLY A 166 9.25 9.55 2.23
CA GLY A 166 8.01 10.33 2.23
C GLY A 166 7.00 9.90 1.15
N ARG A 167 7.19 8.76 0.49
CA ARG A 167 6.25 8.30 -0.56
C ARG A 167 5.13 7.48 0.04
N VAL A 168 3.95 7.61 -0.55
CA VAL A 168 2.79 6.78 -0.19
C VAL A 168 2.98 5.38 -0.75
N VAL A 169 2.92 4.37 0.10
CA VAL A 169 3.01 2.95 -0.27
C VAL A 169 1.72 2.26 0.09
N VAL A 170 1.06 1.67 -0.90
CA VAL A 170 -0.18 0.91 -0.75
C VAL A 170 0.12 -0.58 -0.95
N ASP A 171 -0.30 -1.42 -0.01
CA ASP A 171 -0.16 -2.87 -0.14
C ASP A 171 -1.46 -3.49 -0.69
N VAL A 172 -1.55 -3.66 -2.01
CA VAL A 172 -2.73 -4.24 -2.68
C VAL A 172 -2.81 -5.76 -2.55
N SER A 173 -1.77 -6.43 -2.04
CA SER A 173 -1.82 -7.88 -1.77
C SER A 173 -2.64 -8.20 -0.52
N ARG A 174 -2.76 -7.22 0.40
CA ARG A 174 -3.52 -7.33 1.63
C ARG A 174 -4.77 -6.46 1.55
N ARG A 175 -5.82 -6.93 2.20
CA ARG A 175 -7.06 -6.19 2.37
C ARG A 175 -7.63 -6.42 3.75
N SER A 176 -8.29 -5.40 4.26
CA SER A 176 -9.12 -5.46 5.45
C SER A 176 -10.57 -5.23 5.03
N CYS A 177 -11.45 -6.09 5.52
CA CYS A 177 -12.85 -6.10 5.14
C CYS A 177 -13.70 -5.78 6.37
N SER A 178 -14.70 -4.94 6.18
CA SER A 178 -15.58 -4.50 7.25
C SER A 178 -17.00 -4.33 6.72
N GLU A 179 -17.94 -4.27 7.65
CA GLU A 179 -19.29 -3.87 7.36
C GLU A 179 -19.74 -2.77 8.31
N ARG A 180 -20.69 -1.98 7.85
CA ARG A 180 -21.46 -1.10 8.69
C ARG A 180 -22.59 -1.89 9.34
N SER A 181 -22.77 -1.72 10.65
CA SER A 181 -23.87 -2.30 11.43
C SER A 181 -24.42 -1.27 12.41
N GLY A 182 -25.61 -0.73 12.13
CA GLY A 182 -26.22 0.34 12.92
C GLY A 182 -25.34 1.59 13.02
N SER A 183 -24.92 1.90 14.25
CA SER A 183 -24.01 3.01 14.56
C SER A 183 -22.53 2.66 14.39
N GLU A 184 -22.18 1.37 14.32
CA GLU A 184 -20.81 0.92 14.13
C GLU A 184 -20.43 1.01 12.65
N LEU A 185 -19.41 1.81 12.36
CA LEU A 185 -19.01 2.13 10.99
C LEU A 185 -18.12 1.04 10.35
N PHE A 186 -17.30 0.36 11.16
CA PHE A 186 -16.28 -0.59 10.70
C PHE A 186 -16.26 -1.83 11.58
N VAL A 187 -17.28 -2.68 11.46
CA VAL A 187 -17.30 -4.01 12.09
C VAL A 187 -16.43 -4.96 11.27
N PRO A 188 -15.35 -5.54 11.82
CA PRO A 188 -14.48 -6.43 11.06
C PRO A 188 -15.23 -7.69 10.60
N VAL A 189 -15.04 -8.08 9.34
CA VAL A 189 -15.61 -9.32 8.78
C VAL A 189 -14.57 -10.06 7.93
N PRO A 190 -14.72 -11.39 7.74
CA PRO A 190 -13.89 -12.12 6.81
C PRO A 190 -14.00 -11.54 5.39
N CYS A 191 -12.85 -11.38 4.74
CA CYS A 191 -12.77 -11.01 3.35
C CYS A 191 -13.24 -12.17 2.47
N ARG A 192 -14.25 -11.93 1.64
CA ARG A 192 -14.72 -12.90 0.64
C ARG A 192 -13.83 -12.83 -0.59
N GLU A 193 -13.60 -13.97 -1.23
CA GLU A 193 -12.86 -14.05 -2.50
C GLU A 193 -13.63 -13.46 -3.67
#